data_AF-A0A851FHI2-F1
#
_entry.id   AF-A0A851FHI2-F1
#
_cell.length_a   1.000
_cell.length_b   1.000
_cell.length_c   1.000
_cell.angle_alpha   90.00
_cell.angle_beta   90.00
_cell.angle_gamma   90.00
#
_symmetry.space_group_name_H-M   'P 1'
#
loop_
_entity.id
_entity.type
_entity.pdbx_description
1 polymer ?
#
loop_
_entity_poly.entity_id
_entity_poly.type
_entity_poly.pdbx_seq_one_letter_code
_entity_poly.pdbx_strand_id
1 'polypeptide(L)'
;FLRFLFNNLHLNTWIKDEWSHFYDSLYVKENFIDPLLRWQPKVQQLIEQLTDKLSNRTPTVKTSTVTQPKEFNLTVPKPHATPLPLPVHLPVLEKRRPVPPSTYKPPKEKKQLEEIKQKNLQKANVSNTHQFRCAAMKSERREVRYKILSHLNIPQEVVPFLPLYLEVVWKPVLKQYIGELQIDNIPIKLNTAAILREGALYQRKMEEELKRIENLQQGAGDSSEFLEWQKQMRGKDLEAQLAEIECRRLQGKLSHEEAVLARQNVIQENKKKADLLREEKAELMHQYAEKRLQEQKEIKELVEQVMEGHKNIKQVKTKLQEYKQQIAQQVCEETGELLRQALEEEEEKARKRYELIQQIRAMESIPSIRHKFVDLTETGGHGLFGEMSIVELRERLALLKEAQKAAEEEKRDQIIHEKQAKEQLLLDKLDQISRFRAELGRAAALKQEDKKKKFQSGERPMKDERILNLQKKIVEKKMERKKQAGLL
;
A
#
# COMPACT_ATOMS: atom_id res chain seq x y z
N PHE A 1 -1.53 27.38 -32.39
CA PHE A 1 -1.15 26.05 -32.88
C PHE A 1 -2.26 25.36 -33.67
N LEU A 2 -3.26 24.70 -33.06
CA LEU A 2 -4.24 23.88 -33.82
C LEU A 2 -4.94 24.60 -35.00
N ARG A 3 -5.37 25.85 -34.80
CA ARG A 3 -5.94 26.72 -35.87
C ARG A 3 -5.02 26.96 -37.08
N PHE A 4 -3.69 26.84 -36.89
CA PHE A 4 -2.69 26.99 -37.94
C PHE A 4 -2.44 25.65 -38.63
N LEU A 5 -2.18 24.59 -37.85
CA LEU A 5 -1.88 23.25 -38.38
C LEU A 5 -3.03 22.65 -39.20
N PHE A 6 -4.30 22.88 -38.78
CA PHE A 6 -5.49 22.38 -39.48
C PHE A 6 -6.13 23.44 -40.39
N ASN A 7 -5.37 24.45 -40.83
CA ASN A 7 -5.82 25.34 -41.91
C ASN A 7 -5.56 24.66 -43.27
N ASN A 8 -6.63 24.41 -44.03
CA ASN A 8 -6.57 23.83 -45.37
C ASN A 8 -5.55 24.55 -46.28
N LEU A 9 -5.47 25.89 -46.21
CA LEU A 9 -4.51 26.68 -47.00
C LEU A 9 -3.05 26.37 -46.64
N HIS A 10 -2.71 26.21 -45.36
CA HIS A 10 -1.34 25.91 -44.94
C HIS A 10 -0.97 24.45 -45.19
N LEU A 11 -1.93 23.52 -45.02
CA LEU A 11 -1.73 22.09 -45.31
C LEU A 11 -1.47 21.83 -46.79
N ASN A 12 -2.22 22.45 -47.70
CA ASN A 12 -2.08 22.21 -49.14
C ASN A 12 -1.04 23.08 -49.86
N THR A 13 -0.39 24.02 -49.15
CA THR A 13 0.76 24.78 -49.65
C THR A 13 1.99 24.44 -48.80
N TRP A 14 2.54 25.41 -48.07
CA TRP A 14 3.84 25.34 -47.39
C TRP A 14 4.11 24.04 -46.62
N ILE A 15 3.15 23.50 -45.87
CA ILE A 15 3.37 22.26 -45.09
C ILE A 15 3.56 21.05 -46.01
N LYS A 16 2.75 20.93 -47.07
CA LYS A 16 2.90 19.88 -48.08
C LYS A 16 4.18 20.07 -48.89
N ASP A 17 4.54 21.30 -49.22
CA ASP A 17 5.70 21.60 -50.06
C ASP A 17 7.01 21.31 -49.31
N GLU A 18 7.15 21.74 -48.05
CA GLU A 18 8.26 21.40 -47.16
C GLU A 18 8.38 19.88 -46.94
N TRP A 19 7.26 19.17 -46.72
CA TRP A 19 7.29 17.70 -46.59
C TRP A 19 7.62 17.00 -47.92
N SER A 20 7.30 17.61 -49.06
CA SER A 20 7.68 17.13 -50.40
C SER A 20 9.17 17.31 -50.73
N HIS A 21 9.95 18.01 -49.90
CA HIS A 21 11.41 18.02 -49.99
C HIS A 21 12.08 16.76 -49.40
N PHE A 22 11.37 16.02 -48.53
CA PHE A 22 11.91 14.82 -47.85
C PHE A 22 11.26 13.51 -48.29
N TYR A 23 10.07 13.55 -48.89
CA TYR A 23 9.29 12.39 -49.29
C TYR A 23 8.53 12.67 -50.61
N ASP A 24 8.20 11.63 -51.38
CA ASP A 24 7.44 11.79 -52.63
C ASP A 24 6.11 12.54 -52.41
N SER A 25 5.83 13.56 -53.24
CA SER A 25 4.65 14.42 -53.03
C SER A 25 3.31 13.65 -53.09
N LEU A 26 3.26 12.52 -53.81
CA LEU A 26 2.12 11.59 -53.77
C LEU A 26 1.98 10.92 -52.40
N TYR A 27 3.08 10.36 -51.87
CA TYR A 27 3.11 9.73 -50.55
C TYR A 27 2.76 10.72 -49.43
N VAL A 28 3.31 11.94 -49.47
CA VAL A 28 2.99 13.04 -48.56
C VAL A 28 1.50 13.38 -48.61
N LYS A 29 0.92 13.48 -49.80
CA LYS A 29 -0.50 13.79 -49.97
C LYS A 29 -1.37 12.70 -49.35
N GLU A 30 -1.19 11.44 -49.78
CA GLU A 30 -2.06 10.32 -49.39
C GLU A 30 -1.92 9.92 -47.91
N ASN A 31 -0.71 9.98 -47.35
CA ASN A 31 -0.43 9.46 -46.01
C ASN A 31 -0.38 10.53 -44.91
N PHE A 32 -0.10 11.80 -45.26
CA PHE A 32 -0.05 12.90 -44.28
C PHE A 32 -1.16 13.92 -44.48
N ILE A 33 -1.32 14.49 -45.68
CA ILE A 33 -2.25 15.61 -45.92
C ILE A 33 -3.71 15.15 -45.92
N ASP A 34 -4.08 14.16 -46.73
CA ASP A 34 -5.46 13.70 -46.85
C ASP A 34 -6.03 13.14 -45.52
N PRO A 35 -5.26 12.43 -44.67
CA PRO A 35 -5.69 12.10 -43.31
C PRO A 35 -5.87 13.31 -42.39
N LEU A 36 -5.00 14.33 -42.46
CA LEU A 36 -5.15 15.56 -41.66
C LEU A 36 -6.40 16.35 -42.07
N LEU A 37 -6.67 16.46 -43.38
CA LEU A 37 -7.90 17.04 -43.92
C LEU A 37 -9.15 16.24 -43.48
N ARG A 38 -9.08 14.91 -43.45
CA ARG A 38 -10.17 14.04 -42.94
C ARG A 38 -10.48 14.26 -41.45
N TRP A 39 -9.49 14.67 -40.64
CA TRP A 39 -9.69 15.02 -39.23
C TRP A 39 -10.06 16.50 -38.99
N GLN A 40 -9.82 17.39 -39.97
CA GLN A 40 -10.11 18.83 -39.90
C GLN A 40 -11.47 19.18 -39.26
N PRO A 41 -12.64 18.66 -39.70
CA PRO A 41 -13.93 19.09 -39.14
C PRO A 41 -14.09 18.76 -37.65
N LYS A 42 -13.52 17.65 -37.18
CA LYS A 42 -13.54 17.28 -35.74
C LYS A 42 -12.61 18.19 -34.93
N VAL A 43 -11.48 18.60 -35.51
CA VAL A 43 -10.55 19.52 -34.86
C VAL A 43 -11.10 20.95 -34.88
N GLN A 44 -11.86 21.36 -35.89
CA GLN A 44 -12.59 22.63 -35.92
C GLN A 44 -13.64 22.71 -34.81
N GLN A 45 -14.47 21.69 -34.62
CA GLN A 45 -15.41 21.62 -33.48
C GLN A 45 -14.69 21.69 -32.11
N LEU A 46 -13.52 21.06 -31.98
CA LEU A 46 -12.71 21.15 -30.76
C LEU A 46 -12.07 22.53 -30.57
N ILE A 47 -11.66 23.19 -31.66
CA ILE A 47 -11.17 24.59 -31.65
C ILE A 47 -12.29 25.54 -31.22
N GLU A 48 -13.50 25.38 -31.76
CA GLU A 48 -14.68 26.18 -31.41
C GLU A 48 -14.99 26.05 -29.91
N GLN A 49 -15.16 24.82 -29.42
CA GLN A 49 -15.36 24.55 -27.98
C GLN A 49 -14.23 25.10 -27.08
N LEU A 50 -12.97 25.13 -27.57
CA LEU A 50 -11.86 25.71 -26.83
C LEU A 50 -11.88 27.24 -26.85
N THR A 51 -12.35 27.86 -27.94
CA THR A 51 -12.54 29.31 -27.98
C THR A 51 -13.78 29.78 -27.24
N ASP A 52 -14.86 28.98 -27.19
CA ASP A 52 -16.00 29.23 -26.30
C ASP A 52 -15.59 29.14 -24.84
N LYS A 53 -14.71 28.19 -24.49
CA LYS A 53 -14.08 28.11 -23.15
C LYS A 53 -13.05 29.21 -22.89
N LEU A 54 -12.71 30.02 -23.88
CA LEU A 54 -11.84 31.20 -23.74
C LEU A 54 -12.62 32.52 -23.69
N SER A 55 -13.69 32.66 -24.48
CA SER A 55 -14.59 33.81 -24.45
C SER A 55 -15.44 33.82 -23.16
N ASN A 56 -15.97 32.66 -22.75
CA ASN A 56 -16.63 32.50 -21.45
C ASN A 56 -15.64 32.46 -20.25
N ARG A 57 -14.37 32.83 -20.47
CA ARG A 57 -13.40 33.20 -19.42
C ARG A 57 -13.30 34.73 -19.24
N THR A 58 -14.37 35.48 -19.52
CA THR A 58 -14.62 36.68 -18.71
C THR A 58 -14.53 36.29 -17.23
N PRO A 59 -13.69 36.93 -16.40
CA PRO A 59 -13.58 36.56 -15.01
C PRO A 59 -14.87 36.97 -14.30
N THR A 60 -15.79 36.01 -14.13
CA THR A 60 -16.81 36.09 -13.08
C THR A 60 -16.11 35.99 -11.74
N VAL A 61 -15.48 37.11 -11.35
CA VAL A 61 -15.06 37.38 -9.98
C VAL A 61 -16.30 37.15 -9.14
N LYS A 62 -16.29 36.09 -8.35
CA LYS A 62 -17.30 35.89 -7.32
C LYS A 62 -17.02 36.94 -6.25
N THR A 63 -17.52 38.15 -6.48
CA THR A 63 -17.66 39.17 -5.45
C THR A 63 -18.49 38.56 -4.34
N SER A 64 -17.83 38.14 -3.27
CA SER A 64 -18.49 37.73 -2.03
C SER A 64 -19.39 38.89 -1.63
N THR A 65 -20.71 38.64 -1.61
CA THR A 65 -21.69 39.63 -1.17
C THR A 65 -21.29 40.12 0.21
N VAL A 66 -20.90 41.40 0.30
CA VAL A 66 -20.43 42.00 1.55
C VAL A 66 -21.59 41.93 2.54
N THR A 67 -21.34 41.30 3.68
CA THR A 67 -22.35 41.17 4.75
C THR A 67 -22.64 42.55 5.33
N GLN A 68 -23.74 43.18 4.91
CA GLN A 68 -24.19 44.42 5.53
C GLN A 68 -24.63 44.13 6.98
N PRO A 69 -24.22 44.95 7.96
CA PRO A 69 -24.73 44.84 9.32
C PRO A 69 -26.24 45.06 9.32
N LYS A 70 -27.00 44.11 9.85
CA LYS A 70 -28.43 44.30 10.12
C LYS A 70 -28.57 44.91 11.51
N GLU A 71 -29.11 46.12 11.58
CA GLU A 71 -29.36 46.81 12.84
C GLU A 71 -30.28 45.98 13.76
N PHE A 72 -30.03 46.07 15.07
CA PHE A 72 -30.79 45.34 16.07
C PHE A 72 -32.06 46.11 16.45
N ASN A 73 -33.19 45.41 16.51
CA ASN A 73 -34.45 46.01 16.93
C ASN A 73 -34.37 46.41 18.41
N LEU A 74 -34.36 47.71 18.70
CA LEU A 74 -34.53 48.23 20.05
C LEU A 74 -35.93 47.86 20.57
N THR A 75 -35.93 47.10 21.66
CA THR A 75 -37.03 46.84 22.62
C THR A 75 -38.43 47.34 22.24
N VAL A 76 -39.27 46.43 21.73
CA VAL A 76 -40.72 46.45 21.99
C VAL A 76 -41.02 45.25 22.90
N PRO A 77 -41.58 45.44 24.11
CA PRO A 77 -41.91 44.32 24.98
C PRO A 77 -43.06 43.50 24.39
N LYS A 78 -42.88 42.18 24.30
CA LYS A 78 -43.99 41.28 23.93
C LYS A 78 -45.00 41.24 25.09
N PRO A 79 -46.31 41.41 24.84
CA PRO A 79 -47.31 41.20 25.88
C PRO A 79 -47.32 39.73 26.33
N HIS A 80 -47.67 39.50 27.60
CA HIS A 80 -47.75 38.16 28.18
C HIS A 80 -48.84 37.34 27.47
N ALA A 81 -48.46 36.22 26.87
CA ALA A 81 -49.42 35.25 26.36
C ALA A 81 -50.00 34.43 27.52
N THR A 82 -51.32 34.27 27.55
CA THR A 82 -52.00 33.30 28.40
C THR A 82 -51.66 31.87 28.00
N PRO A 83 -51.67 30.91 28.95
CA PRO A 83 -51.28 29.53 28.66
C PRO A 83 -52.36 28.81 27.82
N LEU A 84 -52.05 28.57 26.55
CA LEU A 84 -52.79 27.57 25.76
C LEU A 84 -52.37 26.14 26.19
N PRO A 85 -53.26 25.14 26.03
CA PRO A 85 -52.98 23.76 26.44
C PRO A 85 -51.83 23.15 25.62
N LEU A 86 -51.08 22.25 26.25
CA LEU A 86 -49.92 21.58 25.65
C LEU A 86 -50.28 20.84 24.35
N PRO A 87 -49.68 21.20 23.21
CA PRO A 87 -49.75 20.36 22.01
C PRO A 87 -48.97 19.05 22.26
N VAL A 88 -49.69 17.93 22.27
CA VAL A 88 -49.08 16.61 22.09
C VAL A 88 -48.42 16.59 20.70
N HIS A 89 -47.38 15.76 20.56
CA HIS A 89 -46.46 15.69 19.40
C HIS A 89 -45.41 16.81 19.33
N LEU A 90 -44.31 16.59 20.06
CA LEU A 90 -43.00 17.08 19.63
C LEU A 90 -42.77 16.70 18.16
N PRO A 91 -42.21 17.58 17.32
CA PRO A 91 -41.91 17.24 15.93
C PRO A 91 -40.85 16.14 15.89
N VAL A 92 -41.27 14.92 15.53
CA VAL A 92 -40.36 13.78 15.35
C VAL A 92 -39.41 14.13 14.21
N LEU A 93 -38.14 14.34 14.55
CA LEU A 93 -37.10 14.68 13.59
C LEU A 93 -37.10 13.63 12.46
N GLU A 94 -37.29 14.05 11.21
CA GLU A 94 -37.28 13.11 10.08
C GLU A 94 -35.99 12.29 10.11
N LYS A 95 -36.13 10.96 10.20
CA LYS A 95 -34.98 10.06 10.22
C LYS A 95 -34.20 10.26 8.91
N ARG A 96 -32.96 10.74 9.03
CA ARG A 96 -32.07 11.04 7.90
C ARG A 96 -32.15 9.92 6.87
N ARG A 97 -32.42 10.29 5.60
CA ARG A 97 -32.55 9.32 4.50
C ARG A 97 -31.36 8.34 4.54
N PRO A 98 -31.61 7.02 4.46
CA PRO A 98 -30.54 6.04 4.60
C PRO A 98 -29.46 6.28 3.55
N VAL A 99 -28.19 6.15 3.97
CA VAL A 99 -27.03 6.33 3.09
C VAL A 99 -27.22 5.44 1.85
N PRO A 100 -27.17 6.00 0.62
CA PRO A 100 -27.55 5.24 -0.57
C PRO A 100 -26.64 4.01 -0.73
N PRO A 101 -27.18 2.85 -1.15
CA PRO A 101 -26.42 1.59 -1.20
C PRO A 101 -25.30 1.57 -2.23
N SER A 102 -25.13 2.65 -3.01
CA SER A 102 -23.93 2.92 -3.82
C SER A 102 -22.70 3.20 -2.96
N THR A 103 -22.84 3.83 -1.79
CA THR A 103 -21.71 4.22 -0.91
C THR A 103 -20.93 3.01 -0.37
N TYR A 104 -21.61 1.87 -0.20
CA TYR A 104 -21.00 0.60 0.23
C TYR A 104 -20.54 -0.28 -0.94
N LYS A 105 -20.81 0.10 -2.20
CA LYS A 105 -20.33 -0.61 -3.38
C LYS A 105 -18.94 -0.06 -3.75
N PRO A 106 -17.89 -0.90 -3.83
CA PRO A 106 -16.58 -0.42 -4.27
C PRO A 106 -16.68 0.15 -5.70
N PRO A 107 -15.99 1.27 -5.99
CA PRO A 107 -16.08 1.93 -7.28
C PRO A 107 -15.45 1.06 -8.39
N LYS A 108 -15.78 1.35 -9.65
CA LYS A 108 -15.53 0.44 -10.78
C LYS A 108 -14.04 0.12 -10.98
N GLU A 109 -13.15 1.07 -10.67
CA GLU A 109 -11.70 0.91 -10.76
C GLU A 109 -11.19 -0.15 -9.79
N LYS A 110 -11.76 -0.27 -8.58
CA LYS A 110 -11.35 -1.32 -7.62
C LYS A 110 -11.66 -2.72 -8.16
N LYS A 111 -12.83 -2.92 -8.77
CA LYS A 111 -13.20 -4.20 -9.41
C LYS A 111 -12.30 -4.51 -10.60
N GLN A 112 -11.99 -3.51 -11.43
CA GLN A 112 -11.04 -3.67 -12.54
C GLN A 112 -9.63 -4.01 -12.04
N LEU A 113 -9.16 -3.39 -10.95
CA LEU A 113 -7.88 -3.73 -10.32
C LEU A 113 -7.87 -5.14 -9.70
N GLU A 114 -8.99 -5.62 -9.16
CA GLU A 114 -9.16 -6.99 -8.68
C GLU A 114 -9.15 -8.00 -9.83
N GLU A 115 -9.87 -7.74 -10.93
CA GLU A 115 -9.78 -8.54 -12.16
C GLU A 115 -8.36 -8.56 -12.74
N ILE A 116 -7.67 -7.42 -12.78
CA ILE A 116 -6.29 -7.32 -13.27
C ILE A 116 -5.35 -8.11 -12.35
N LYS A 117 -5.51 -8.03 -11.02
CA LYS A 117 -4.76 -8.87 -10.06
C LYS A 117 -5.02 -10.37 -10.29
N GLN A 118 -6.26 -10.79 -10.49
CA GLN A 118 -6.59 -12.19 -10.76
C GLN A 118 -6.02 -12.66 -12.12
N LYS A 119 -6.16 -11.87 -13.19
CA LYS A 119 -5.59 -12.16 -14.51
C LYS A 119 -4.05 -12.19 -14.46
N ASN A 120 -3.42 -11.35 -13.65
CA ASN A 120 -1.97 -11.36 -13.43
C ASN A 120 -1.51 -12.55 -12.57
N LEU A 121 -2.28 -12.95 -11.55
CA LEU A 121 -2.03 -14.19 -10.79
C LEU A 121 -2.16 -15.43 -11.67
N GLN A 122 -3.19 -15.51 -12.53
CA GLN A 122 -3.34 -16.58 -13.50
C GLN A 122 -2.17 -16.60 -14.50
N LYS A 123 -1.80 -15.45 -15.07
CA LYS A 123 -0.61 -15.34 -15.95
C LYS A 123 0.69 -15.72 -15.25
N ALA A 124 0.88 -15.33 -13.99
CA ALA A 124 2.06 -15.70 -13.20
C ALA A 124 2.08 -17.21 -12.93
N ASN A 125 0.95 -17.82 -12.56
CA ASN A 125 0.85 -19.25 -12.31
C ASN A 125 1.08 -20.07 -13.60
N VAL A 126 0.55 -19.63 -14.74
CA VAL A 126 0.81 -20.23 -16.06
C VAL A 126 2.28 -20.03 -16.47
N SER A 127 2.86 -18.84 -16.24
CA SER A 127 4.28 -18.60 -16.50
C SER A 127 5.16 -19.49 -15.62
N ASN A 128 4.80 -19.71 -14.36
CA ASN A 128 5.49 -20.62 -13.44
C ASN A 128 5.40 -22.08 -13.92
N THR A 129 4.22 -22.59 -14.34
CA THR A 129 4.10 -23.98 -14.84
C THR A 129 4.89 -24.20 -16.14
N HIS A 130 5.12 -23.16 -16.94
CA HIS A 130 6.03 -23.22 -18.08
C HIS A 130 7.51 -23.05 -17.70
N GLN A 131 7.87 -22.18 -16.76
CA GLN A 131 9.25 -22.04 -16.26
C GLN A 131 9.75 -23.34 -15.61
N PHE A 132 8.92 -24.00 -14.79
CA PHE A 132 9.34 -25.23 -14.11
C PHE A 132 9.43 -26.45 -15.05
N ARG A 133 8.89 -26.42 -16.27
CA ARG A 133 9.11 -27.50 -17.27
C ARG A 133 10.59 -27.64 -17.68
N CYS A 134 11.38 -26.58 -17.59
CA CYS A 134 12.83 -26.61 -17.86
C CYS A 134 13.69 -26.73 -16.58
N ALA A 135 13.08 -26.72 -15.39
CA ALA A 135 13.78 -26.72 -14.10
C ALA A 135 13.40 -27.91 -13.18
N ALA A 136 12.57 -28.84 -13.66
CA ALA A 136 12.22 -30.08 -12.98
C ALA A 136 13.37 -31.11 -13.04
N MET A 137 14.47 -30.86 -12.32
CA MET A 137 15.49 -31.89 -12.04
C MET A 137 14.83 -33.09 -11.35
N LYS A 138 15.01 -34.28 -11.92
CA LYS A 138 14.54 -35.54 -11.33
C LYS A 138 15.33 -35.84 -10.05
N SER A 139 14.65 -36.43 -9.05
CA SER A 139 15.15 -37.15 -7.85
C SER A 139 16.34 -36.58 -7.04
N GLU A 140 17.50 -36.33 -7.64
CA GLU A 140 18.81 -36.14 -7.00
C GLU A 140 18.83 -35.16 -5.82
N ARG A 141 18.04 -34.08 -5.88
CA ARG A 141 17.93 -33.09 -4.79
C ARG A 141 17.37 -33.66 -3.47
N ARG A 142 16.74 -34.84 -3.48
CA ARG A 142 16.41 -35.60 -2.27
C ARG A 142 17.61 -36.42 -1.80
N GLU A 143 18.20 -37.23 -2.67
CA GLU A 143 19.38 -38.04 -2.33
C GLU A 143 20.55 -37.20 -1.78
N VAL A 144 20.84 -36.04 -2.38
CA VAL A 144 21.86 -35.09 -1.89
C VAL A 144 21.51 -34.55 -0.50
N ARG A 145 20.23 -34.22 -0.23
CA ARG A 145 19.80 -33.80 1.12
C ARG A 145 19.98 -34.90 2.15
N TYR A 146 19.59 -36.13 1.84
CA TYR A 146 19.75 -37.26 2.76
C TYR A 146 21.23 -37.58 3.02
N LYS A 147 22.08 -37.56 1.99
CA LYS A 147 23.55 -37.75 2.13
C LYS A 147 24.18 -36.67 3.03
N ILE A 148 23.85 -35.39 2.83
CA ILE A 148 24.35 -34.30 3.67
C ILE A 148 23.87 -34.44 5.12
N LEU A 149 22.61 -34.83 5.35
CA LEU A 149 22.09 -35.06 6.71
C LEU A 149 22.77 -36.24 7.41
N SER A 150 23.07 -37.34 6.70
CA SER A 150 23.84 -38.45 7.26
C SER A 150 25.29 -38.09 7.60
N HIS A 151 25.93 -37.19 6.86
CA HIS A 151 27.27 -36.70 7.21
C HIS A 151 27.30 -35.77 8.43
N LEU A 152 26.15 -35.29 8.92
CA LEU A 152 26.04 -34.36 10.05
C LEU A 152 25.53 -35.02 11.34
N ASN A 153 25.26 -36.34 11.35
CA ASN A 153 24.75 -37.09 12.50
C ASN A 153 23.48 -36.49 13.18
N ILE A 154 22.64 -35.79 12.41
CA ILE A 154 21.39 -35.22 12.93
C ILE A 154 20.27 -36.30 12.88
N PRO A 155 19.63 -36.67 14.00
CA PRO A 155 18.56 -37.66 14.00
C PRO A 155 17.32 -37.19 13.24
N GLN A 156 16.66 -38.11 12.55
CA GLN A 156 15.60 -37.80 11.56
C GLN A 156 14.34 -37.17 12.16
N GLU A 157 14.11 -37.29 13.46
CA GLU A 157 12.89 -36.86 14.14
C GLU A 157 12.78 -35.33 14.29
N VAL A 158 13.89 -34.59 14.25
CA VAL A 158 13.91 -33.12 14.47
C VAL A 158 13.51 -32.33 13.21
N VAL A 159 13.41 -33.00 12.06
CA VAL A 159 13.18 -32.40 10.73
C VAL A 159 11.91 -31.51 10.63
N PRO A 160 10.76 -31.79 11.30
CA PRO A 160 9.55 -30.96 11.13
C PRO A 160 9.64 -29.52 11.65
N PHE A 161 10.49 -29.22 12.65
CA PHE A 161 10.39 -27.99 13.43
C PHE A 161 11.45 -26.91 13.13
N LEU A 162 12.32 -27.15 12.15
CA LEU A 162 13.45 -26.27 11.82
C LEU A 162 13.28 -25.19 10.71
N PRO A 163 12.08 -24.74 10.26
CA PRO A 163 11.97 -23.67 9.25
C PRO A 163 12.69 -22.36 9.56
N LEU A 164 12.75 -21.95 10.84
CA LEU A 164 13.13 -20.57 11.20
C LEU A 164 14.62 -20.37 11.52
N TYR A 165 15.30 -21.40 12.05
CA TYR A 165 16.74 -21.32 12.38
C TYR A 165 17.65 -21.58 11.16
N LEU A 166 17.13 -22.23 10.12
CA LEU A 166 17.91 -22.67 8.97
C LEU A 166 18.59 -21.50 8.23
N GLU A 167 17.89 -20.39 8.03
CA GLU A 167 18.40 -19.23 7.29
C GLU A 167 19.64 -18.56 7.91
N VAL A 168 19.84 -18.69 9.22
CA VAL A 168 20.96 -18.08 9.94
C VAL A 168 22.18 -19.01 9.90
N VAL A 169 21.97 -20.31 10.09
CA VAL A 169 23.03 -21.33 10.14
C VAL A 169 23.51 -21.73 8.73
N TRP A 170 22.61 -21.77 7.73
CA TRP A 170 22.99 -22.18 6.37
C TRP A 170 23.91 -21.17 5.66
N LYS A 171 23.86 -19.88 5.99
CA LYS A 171 24.70 -18.85 5.35
C LYS A 171 26.22 -19.03 5.62
N PRO A 172 26.69 -19.25 6.86
CA PRO A 172 28.08 -19.61 7.11
C PRO A 172 28.41 -21.05 6.67
N VAL A 173 27.54 -22.04 6.91
CA VAL A 173 27.82 -23.44 6.55
C VAL A 173 27.95 -23.62 5.04
N LEU A 174 27.07 -23.03 4.22
CA LEU A 174 27.25 -23.02 2.75
C LEU A 174 28.52 -22.28 2.33
N LYS A 175 28.94 -21.22 3.03
CA LYS A 175 30.20 -20.54 2.72
C LYS A 175 31.44 -21.40 3.01
N GLN A 176 31.43 -22.20 4.07
CA GLN A 176 32.50 -23.18 4.31
C GLN A 176 32.46 -24.30 3.29
N TYR A 177 31.29 -24.92 3.07
CA TYR A 177 31.15 -26.04 2.12
C TYR A 177 31.43 -25.65 0.66
N ILE A 178 31.14 -24.40 0.25
CA ILE A 178 31.48 -23.84 -1.08
C ILE A 178 32.92 -23.29 -1.13
N GLY A 179 33.60 -23.13 0.02
CA GLY A 179 35.04 -22.86 0.08
C GLY A 179 35.89 -24.13 0.07
N GLU A 180 35.40 -25.21 0.67
CA GLU A 180 36.01 -26.54 0.69
C GLU A 180 35.83 -27.26 -0.66
N LEU A 181 34.63 -27.15 -1.26
CA LEU A 181 34.42 -27.48 -2.67
C LEU A 181 35.00 -26.34 -3.52
N GLN A 182 36.21 -26.52 -4.08
CA GLN A 182 36.89 -25.56 -4.97
C GLN A 182 36.14 -25.36 -6.31
N ILE A 183 35.01 -24.65 -6.25
CA ILE A 183 34.04 -24.45 -7.36
C ILE A 183 34.43 -23.26 -8.27
N ASP A 184 35.48 -22.51 -7.91
CA ASP A 184 35.99 -21.35 -8.68
C ASP A 184 36.26 -21.66 -10.16
N ASN A 185 36.51 -22.94 -10.50
CA ASN A 185 36.69 -23.41 -11.88
C ASN A 185 35.84 -24.65 -12.21
N ILE A 186 34.53 -24.66 -11.91
CA ILE A 186 33.62 -25.50 -12.71
C ILE A 186 33.54 -24.87 -14.11
N PRO A 187 33.99 -25.54 -15.19
CA PRO A 187 33.86 -25.01 -16.54
C PRO A 187 32.38 -25.08 -16.95
N ILE A 188 31.65 -23.98 -16.74
CA ILE A 188 30.30 -23.80 -17.27
C ILE A 188 30.43 -23.88 -18.79
N LYS A 189 30.06 -25.03 -19.37
CA LYS A 189 30.16 -25.28 -20.81
C LYS A 189 29.22 -24.32 -21.55
N LEU A 190 29.75 -23.16 -21.92
CA LEU A 190 29.00 -22.11 -22.60
C LEU A 190 28.47 -22.67 -23.92
N ASN A 191 27.15 -22.59 -24.09
CA ASN A 191 26.51 -22.92 -25.35
C ASN A 191 27.12 -22.04 -26.46
N THR A 192 27.32 -22.58 -27.66
CA THR A 192 27.92 -21.86 -28.80
C THR A 192 27.18 -20.53 -29.06
N ALA A 193 25.85 -20.55 -28.99
CA ALA A 193 25.01 -19.37 -29.10
C ALA A 193 25.15 -18.37 -27.93
N ALA A 194 25.68 -18.77 -26.77
CA ALA A 194 26.03 -17.84 -25.69
C ALA A 194 27.38 -17.17 -25.97
N ILE A 195 28.42 -17.95 -26.35
CA ILE A 195 29.74 -17.45 -26.75
C ILE A 195 29.60 -16.40 -27.86
N LEU A 196 28.87 -16.72 -28.93
CA LEU A 196 28.70 -15.81 -30.07
C LEU A 196 27.91 -14.53 -29.71
N ARG A 197 26.90 -14.61 -28.82
CA ARG A 197 26.16 -13.42 -28.37
C ARG A 197 26.99 -12.51 -27.48
N GLU A 198 27.79 -13.07 -26.59
CA GLU A 198 28.68 -12.30 -25.70
C GLU A 198 29.85 -11.69 -26.47
N GLY A 199 30.46 -12.45 -27.39
CA GLY A 199 31.48 -11.96 -28.30
C GLY A 199 30.98 -10.80 -29.18
N ALA A 200 29.80 -10.93 -29.79
CA ALA A 200 29.18 -9.86 -30.57
C ALA A 200 28.84 -8.61 -29.74
N LEU A 201 28.50 -8.78 -28.45
CA LEU A 201 28.26 -7.67 -27.52
C LEU A 201 29.56 -6.91 -27.20
N TYR A 202 30.68 -7.61 -26.97
CA TYR A 202 31.97 -6.97 -26.76
C TYR A 202 32.54 -6.34 -28.04
N GLN A 203 32.36 -6.96 -29.21
CA GLN A 203 32.75 -6.37 -30.49
C GLN A 203 32.06 -5.03 -30.74
N ARG A 204 30.73 -4.94 -30.53
CA ARG A 204 30.01 -3.65 -30.63
C ARG A 204 30.56 -2.58 -29.69
N LYS A 205 30.87 -2.93 -28.44
CA LYS A 205 31.50 -1.99 -27.49
C LYS A 205 32.88 -1.53 -27.94
N MET A 206 33.68 -2.42 -28.53
CA MET A 206 34.98 -2.05 -29.11
C MET A 206 34.81 -1.14 -30.32
N GLU A 207 33.85 -1.42 -31.19
CA GLU A 207 33.51 -0.54 -32.31
C GLU A 207 32.99 0.82 -31.83
N GLU A 208 32.23 0.88 -30.73
CA GLU A 208 31.73 2.11 -30.11
C GLU A 208 32.88 2.96 -29.51
N GLU A 209 33.79 2.36 -28.74
CA GLU A 209 34.96 3.10 -28.19
C GLU A 209 36.01 3.43 -29.26
N LEU A 210 36.20 2.59 -30.30
CA LEU A 210 37.04 2.92 -31.46
C LEU A 210 36.49 4.13 -32.21
N LYS A 211 35.19 4.15 -32.54
CA LYS A 211 34.53 5.32 -33.16
C LYS A 211 34.61 6.55 -32.27
N ARG A 212 34.56 6.39 -30.94
CA ARG A 212 34.81 7.51 -30.01
C ARG A 212 36.25 8.03 -30.13
N ILE A 213 37.26 7.16 -30.15
CA ILE A 213 38.67 7.55 -30.33
C ILE A 213 38.89 8.22 -31.69
N GLU A 214 38.31 7.68 -32.78
CA GLU A 214 38.35 8.27 -34.13
C GLU A 214 37.73 9.67 -34.14
N ASN A 215 36.56 9.86 -33.51
CA ASN A 215 35.92 11.17 -33.40
C ASN A 215 36.77 12.17 -32.59
N LEU A 216 37.42 11.72 -31.50
CA LEU A 216 38.35 12.55 -30.71
C LEU A 216 39.60 12.94 -31.52
N GLN A 217 40.13 12.03 -32.34
CA GLN A 217 41.23 12.33 -33.29
C GLN A 217 40.81 13.33 -34.38
N GLN A 218 39.54 13.32 -34.78
CA GLN A 218 38.94 14.32 -35.69
C GLN A 218 38.62 15.66 -35.00
N GLY A 219 38.90 15.81 -33.70
CA GLY A 219 38.68 17.05 -32.95
C GLY A 219 37.26 17.23 -32.39
N ALA A 220 36.44 16.18 -32.34
CA ALA A 220 35.16 16.23 -31.62
C ALA A 220 35.39 16.39 -30.09
N GLY A 221 34.51 17.14 -29.42
CA GLY A 221 34.59 17.34 -27.97
C GLY A 221 34.12 16.13 -27.17
N ASP A 222 34.83 15.78 -26.10
CA ASP A 222 34.49 14.63 -25.26
C ASP A 222 33.32 14.96 -24.31
N SER A 223 32.17 14.30 -24.48
CA SER A 223 30.97 14.53 -23.66
C SER A 223 31.02 13.87 -22.28
N SER A 224 32.10 13.14 -21.99
CA SER A 224 32.36 12.40 -20.75
C SER A 224 32.25 13.29 -19.51
N GLU A 225 32.95 14.42 -19.49
CA GLU A 225 32.96 15.37 -18.36
C GLU A 225 31.58 15.92 -18.05
N PHE A 226 30.82 16.34 -19.08
CA PHE A 226 29.45 16.84 -18.91
C PHE A 226 28.51 15.76 -18.36
N LEU A 227 28.64 14.51 -18.81
CA LEU A 227 27.86 13.38 -18.31
C LEU A 227 28.25 12.99 -16.88
N GLU A 228 29.50 13.19 -16.46
CA GLU A 228 29.93 12.99 -15.07
C GLU A 228 29.47 14.13 -14.17
N TRP A 229 29.61 15.39 -14.59
CA TRP A 229 29.01 16.54 -13.92
C TRP A 229 27.49 16.37 -13.74
N GLN A 230 26.77 15.95 -14.79
CA GLN A 230 25.33 15.71 -14.71
C GLN A 230 24.97 14.59 -13.71
N LYS A 231 25.79 13.53 -13.61
CA LYS A 231 25.62 12.48 -12.58
C LYS A 231 25.90 13.02 -11.18
N GLN A 232 26.93 13.85 -11.01
CA GLN A 232 27.26 14.47 -9.72
C GLN A 232 26.16 15.44 -9.26
N MET A 233 25.63 16.29 -10.14
CA MET A 233 24.55 17.22 -9.82
C MET A 233 23.27 16.47 -9.43
N ARG A 234 22.86 15.46 -10.23
CA ARG A 234 21.73 14.58 -9.85
C ARG A 234 21.95 13.86 -8.53
N GLY A 235 23.19 13.51 -8.18
CA GLY A 235 23.56 12.97 -6.88
C GLY A 235 23.28 13.97 -5.76
N LYS A 236 23.82 15.19 -5.87
CA LYS A 236 23.60 16.30 -4.92
C LYS A 236 22.12 16.65 -4.76
N ASP A 237 21.36 16.68 -5.85
CA ASP A 237 19.91 16.95 -5.84
C ASP A 237 19.14 15.87 -5.04
N LEU A 238 19.52 14.61 -5.18
CA LEU A 238 18.94 13.49 -4.42
C LEU A 238 19.35 13.51 -2.96
N GLU A 239 20.62 13.82 -2.66
CA GLU A 239 21.14 13.97 -1.30
C GLU A 239 20.43 15.11 -0.55
N ALA A 240 20.25 16.27 -1.21
CA ALA A 240 19.49 17.40 -0.67
C ALA A 240 18.02 17.05 -0.41
N GLN A 241 17.35 16.33 -1.33
CA GLN A 241 15.98 15.85 -1.12
C GLN A 241 15.87 14.90 0.07
N LEU A 242 16.83 13.98 0.24
CA LEU A 242 16.87 13.07 1.39
C LEU A 242 17.10 13.83 2.71
N ALA A 243 18.01 14.81 2.72
CA ALA A 243 18.27 15.67 3.87
C ALA A 243 17.06 16.52 4.26
N GLU A 244 16.34 17.08 3.29
CA GLU A 244 15.06 17.76 3.53
C GLU A 244 14.00 16.82 4.10
N ILE A 245 13.85 15.60 3.58
CA ILE A 245 12.91 14.61 4.11
C ILE A 245 13.26 14.25 5.56
N GLU A 246 14.54 14.09 5.90
CA GLU A 246 14.96 13.89 7.29
C GLU A 246 14.71 15.13 8.17
N CYS A 247 14.95 16.35 7.66
CA CYS A 247 14.62 17.60 8.36
C CYS A 247 13.13 17.69 8.69
N ARG A 248 12.24 17.49 7.69
CA ARG A 248 10.77 17.50 7.87
C ARG A 248 10.33 16.41 8.87
N ARG A 249 10.91 15.20 8.78
CA ARG A 249 10.66 14.09 9.72
C ARG A 249 11.11 14.41 11.15
N LEU A 250 12.17 15.19 11.33
CA LEU A 250 12.66 15.63 12.64
C LEU A 250 11.83 16.80 13.18
N GLN A 251 11.47 17.78 12.35
CA GLN A 251 10.55 18.87 12.72
C GLN A 251 9.20 18.33 13.21
N GLY A 252 8.63 17.31 12.57
CA GLY A 252 7.41 16.64 13.05
C GLY A 252 7.58 15.96 14.41
N LYS A 253 8.76 15.40 14.73
CA LYS A 253 9.07 14.85 16.05
C LYS A 253 9.24 15.93 17.11
N LEU A 254 9.88 17.05 16.77
CA LEU A 254 10.07 18.20 17.64
C LEU A 254 8.72 18.84 18.01
N SER A 255 7.89 19.13 17.01
CA SER A 255 6.53 19.66 17.19
C SER A 255 5.65 18.73 18.05
N HIS A 256 5.81 17.40 17.95
CA HIS A 256 5.10 16.47 18.83
C HIS A 256 5.50 16.63 20.31
N GLU A 257 6.79 16.68 20.63
CA GLU A 257 7.25 16.83 22.02
C GLU A 257 6.89 18.21 22.59
N GLU A 258 6.99 19.28 21.79
CA GLU A 258 6.53 20.63 22.16
C GLU A 258 5.02 20.67 22.42
N ALA A 259 4.21 19.98 21.61
CA ALA A 259 2.78 19.85 21.84
C ALA A 259 2.45 18.99 23.09
N VAL A 260 3.31 18.05 23.49
CA VAL A 260 3.16 17.34 24.78
C VAL A 260 3.43 18.29 25.95
N LEU A 261 4.54 19.03 25.90
CA LEU A 261 4.91 20.03 26.91
C LEU A 261 3.83 21.11 27.08
N ALA A 262 3.31 21.66 25.97
CA ALA A 262 2.22 22.64 26.01
C ALA A 262 0.97 22.08 26.71
N ARG A 263 0.61 20.81 26.47
CA ARG A 263 -0.49 20.16 27.20
C ARG A 263 -0.19 19.96 28.69
N GLN A 264 1.04 19.62 29.05
CA GLN A 264 1.44 19.49 30.46
C GLN A 264 1.36 20.85 31.19
N ASN A 265 1.82 21.94 30.56
CA ASN A 265 1.70 23.30 31.09
C ASN A 265 0.22 23.69 31.34
N VAL A 266 -0.65 23.49 30.36
CA VAL A 266 -2.09 23.79 30.49
C VAL A 266 -2.75 22.96 31.59
N ILE A 267 -2.36 21.70 31.77
CA ILE A 267 -2.83 20.86 32.89
C ILE A 267 -2.35 21.40 34.24
N GLN A 268 -1.09 21.85 34.34
CA GLN A 268 -0.55 22.46 35.57
C GLN A 268 -1.23 23.79 35.91
N GLU A 269 -1.49 24.64 34.92
CA GLU A 269 -2.27 25.87 35.12
C GLU A 269 -3.71 25.58 35.56
N ASN A 270 -4.37 24.60 34.94
CA ASN A 270 -5.74 24.25 35.27
C ASN A 270 -5.85 23.58 36.65
N LYS A 271 -4.85 22.81 37.10
CA LYS A 271 -4.72 22.38 38.51
C LYS A 271 -4.72 23.61 39.43
N LYS A 272 -3.75 24.51 39.26
CA LYS A 272 -3.61 25.74 40.09
C LYS A 272 -4.90 26.57 40.14
N LYS A 273 -5.57 26.79 38.99
CA LYS A 273 -6.85 27.52 38.91
C LYS A 273 -7.99 26.79 39.64
N ALA A 274 -8.03 25.45 39.59
CA ALA A 274 -9.03 24.64 40.29
C ALA A 274 -8.76 24.51 41.80
N ASP A 275 -7.50 24.63 42.23
CA ASP A 275 -7.11 24.65 43.63
C ASP A 275 -7.43 26.02 44.27
N LEU A 276 -7.09 27.14 43.60
CA LEU A 276 -7.52 28.49 44.00
C LEU A 276 -9.05 28.61 44.12
N LEU A 277 -9.80 28.12 43.13
CA LEU A 277 -11.26 28.10 43.17
C LEU A 277 -11.82 27.21 44.31
N ARG A 278 -11.06 26.23 44.80
CA ARG A 278 -11.42 25.42 45.97
C ARG A 278 -11.19 26.19 47.27
N GLU A 279 -10.13 26.98 47.34
CA GLU A 279 -9.80 27.88 48.46
C GLU A 279 -10.86 28.99 48.57
N GLU A 280 -11.12 29.75 47.49
CA GLU A 280 -12.20 30.74 47.41
C GLU A 280 -13.56 30.16 47.82
N LYS A 281 -13.88 28.96 47.35
CA LYS A 281 -15.13 28.27 47.73
C LYS A 281 -15.15 27.87 49.20
N ALA A 282 -14.03 27.45 49.78
CA ALA A 282 -13.95 27.10 51.19
C ALA A 282 -14.18 28.34 52.06
N GLU A 283 -13.56 29.48 51.74
CA GLU A 283 -13.79 30.76 52.43
C GLU A 283 -15.26 31.18 52.38
N LEU A 284 -15.91 31.10 51.22
CA LEU A 284 -17.34 31.38 51.09
C LEU A 284 -18.22 30.40 51.89
N MET A 285 -17.83 29.13 52.01
CA MET A 285 -18.54 28.16 52.86
C MET A 285 -18.36 28.46 54.35
N HIS A 286 -17.18 28.91 54.78
CA HIS A 286 -16.95 29.36 56.16
C HIS A 286 -17.82 30.58 56.50
N GLN A 287 -17.83 31.62 55.65
CA GLN A 287 -18.68 32.80 55.84
C GLN A 287 -20.18 32.45 55.88
N TYR A 288 -20.63 31.46 55.10
CA TYR A 288 -22.01 30.98 55.12
C TYR A 288 -22.33 30.19 56.40
N ALA A 289 -21.40 29.37 56.90
CA ALA A 289 -21.56 28.65 58.16
C ALA A 289 -21.64 29.62 59.37
N GLU A 290 -20.82 30.67 59.38
CA GLU A 290 -20.86 31.74 60.39
C GLU A 290 -22.21 32.47 60.40
N LYS A 291 -22.71 32.88 59.22
CA LYS A 291 -24.04 33.49 59.08
C LYS A 291 -25.16 32.57 59.53
N ARG A 292 -25.12 31.28 59.15
CA ARG A 292 -26.10 30.28 59.64
C ARG A 292 -26.03 30.08 61.15
N LEU A 293 -24.87 30.25 61.78
CA LEU A 293 -24.71 30.20 63.23
C LEU A 293 -25.22 31.48 63.93
N GLN A 294 -25.18 32.64 63.26
CA GLN A 294 -25.82 33.89 63.69
C GLN A 294 -27.34 33.78 63.60
N GLU A 295 -27.89 33.42 62.44
CA GLU A 295 -29.33 33.18 62.24
C GLU A 295 -29.88 32.15 63.24
N GLN A 296 -29.13 31.08 63.56
CA GLN A 296 -29.53 30.10 64.56
C GLN A 296 -29.54 30.63 66.00
N LYS A 297 -28.85 31.72 66.32
CA LYS A 297 -28.96 32.40 67.61
C LYS A 297 -30.21 33.28 67.64
N GLU A 298 -30.38 34.13 66.64
CA GLU A 298 -31.56 34.99 66.47
C GLU A 298 -32.87 34.18 66.49
N ILE A 299 -32.91 33.03 65.79
CA ILE A 299 -34.06 32.12 65.79
C ILE A 299 -34.24 31.44 67.15
N LYS A 300 -33.18 31.12 67.90
CA LYS A 300 -33.32 30.56 69.27
C LYS A 300 -33.89 31.60 70.23
N GLU A 301 -33.37 32.82 70.20
CA GLU A 301 -33.86 33.95 71.01
C GLU A 301 -35.34 34.23 70.72
N LEU A 302 -35.74 34.24 69.44
CA LEU A 302 -37.14 34.38 69.04
C LEU A 302 -38.00 33.17 69.45
N VAL A 303 -37.48 31.95 69.34
CA VAL A 303 -38.17 30.73 69.78
C VAL A 303 -38.32 30.69 71.29
N GLU A 304 -37.38 31.22 72.07
CA GLU A 304 -37.49 31.34 73.53
C GLU A 304 -38.63 32.30 73.92
N GLN A 305 -38.69 33.49 73.29
CA GLN A 305 -39.82 34.43 73.45
C GLN A 305 -41.16 33.80 73.06
N VAL A 306 -41.23 33.10 71.92
CA VAL A 306 -42.45 32.39 71.48
C VAL A 306 -42.78 31.22 72.39
N MET A 307 -41.79 30.55 72.98
CA MET A 307 -41.99 29.47 73.95
C MET A 307 -42.50 30.00 75.29
N GLU A 308 -42.14 31.21 75.70
CA GLU A 308 -42.75 31.90 76.84
C GLU A 308 -44.22 32.24 76.57
N GLY A 309 -44.52 32.82 75.41
CA GLY A 309 -45.90 32.98 74.94
C GLY A 309 -46.68 31.66 74.92
N HIS A 310 -46.06 30.56 74.46
CA HIS A 310 -46.68 29.24 74.45
C HIS A 310 -46.82 28.60 75.85
N LYS A 311 -45.95 28.88 76.82
CA LYS A 311 -46.16 28.46 78.23
C LYS A 311 -47.46 29.07 78.74
N ASN A 312 -47.66 30.37 78.51
CA ASN A 312 -48.85 31.11 78.93
C ASN A 312 -50.11 30.58 78.22
N ILE A 313 -50.06 30.36 76.90
CA ILE A 313 -51.19 29.80 76.12
C ILE A 313 -51.49 28.34 76.52
N LYS A 314 -50.48 27.53 76.86
CA LYS A 314 -50.69 26.15 77.34
C LYS A 314 -51.44 26.11 78.68
N GLN A 315 -51.14 27.02 79.60
CA GLN A 315 -51.90 27.19 80.86
C GLN A 315 -53.38 27.58 80.65
N VAL A 316 -53.73 28.09 79.47
CA VAL A 316 -55.13 28.34 79.05
C VAL A 316 -55.72 27.13 78.32
N LYS A 317 -54.92 26.41 77.52
CA LYS A 317 -55.38 25.24 76.74
C LYS A 317 -55.58 23.96 77.56
N THR A 318 -54.83 23.71 78.63
CA THR A 318 -55.07 22.54 79.50
C THR A 318 -56.48 22.58 80.08
N LYS A 319 -56.84 23.75 80.64
CA LYS A 319 -58.19 24.10 81.13
C LYS A 319 -59.31 23.97 80.09
N LEU A 320 -58.98 23.84 78.79
CA LEU A 320 -59.94 23.63 77.70
C LEU A 320 -59.97 22.16 77.24
N GLN A 321 -58.85 21.42 77.31
CA GLN A 321 -58.80 20.01 76.93
C GLN A 321 -59.51 19.12 77.95
N GLU A 322 -59.50 19.49 79.23
CA GLU A 322 -60.25 18.84 80.31
C GLU A 322 -61.76 18.76 79.99
N TYR A 323 -62.33 19.76 79.30
CA TYR A 323 -63.72 19.72 78.81
C TYR A 323 -63.91 18.89 77.52
N LYS A 324 -62.90 18.77 76.66
CA LYS A 324 -63.05 18.13 75.34
C LYS A 324 -62.80 16.62 75.33
N GLN A 325 -61.98 16.11 76.25
CA GLN A 325 -61.73 14.66 76.36
C GLN A 325 -63.01 13.87 76.73
N GLN A 326 -63.99 14.54 77.35
CA GLN A 326 -65.31 14.01 77.69
C GLN A 326 -66.18 13.65 76.46
N ILE A 327 -65.81 14.10 75.26
CA ILE A 327 -66.62 13.98 74.03
C ILE A 327 -66.05 12.92 73.08
N ALA A 328 -64.73 12.92 72.85
CA ALA A 328 -64.12 12.14 71.78
C ALA A 328 -64.14 10.61 71.99
N GLN A 329 -64.36 10.15 73.23
CA GLN A 329 -64.48 8.71 73.54
C GLN A 329 -65.74 8.07 72.94
N GLN A 330 -66.72 8.86 72.49
CA GLN A 330 -68.03 8.39 72.02
C GLN A 330 -68.09 8.02 70.52
N VAL A 331 -66.96 8.06 69.79
CA VAL A 331 -66.96 8.02 68.30
C VAL A 331 -66.02 6.96 67.69
N CYS A 332 -65.02 6.46 68.43
CA CYS A 332 -63.97 5.62 67.84
C CYS A 332 -64.36 4.16 67.55
N GLU A 333 -65.57 3.72 67.90
CA GLU A 333 -65.95 2.30 67.91
C GLU A 333 -66.52 1.79 66.57
N GLU A 334 -66.77 2.67 65.58
CA GLU A 334 -67.65 2.37 64.43
C GLU A 334 -66.96 1.98 63.11
N THR A 335 -65.65 2.22 62.90
CA THR A 335 -65.06 2.29 61.53
C THR A 335 -64.14 1.13 61.10
N GLY A 336 -64.13 0.00 61.81
CA GLY A 336 -63.02 -0.97 61.73
C GLY A 336 -63.00 -1.99 60.56
N GLU A 337 -64.12 -2.27 59.90
CA GLU A 337 -64.34 -3.65 59.40
C GLU A 337 -64.12 -3.91 57.89
N LEU A 338 -64.01 -2.88 57.05
CA LEU A 338 -64.29 -3.00 55.60
C LEU A 338 -63.11 -3.40 54.66
N LEU A 339 -61.87 -3.56 55.12
CA LEU A 339 -60.69 -3.42 54.25
C LEU A 339 -60.15 -4.71 53.54
N ARG A 340 -60.61 -5.92 53.85
CA ARG A 340 -59.78 -7.14 53.67
C ARG A 340 -59.91 -7.97 52.37
N GLN A 341 -60.74 -7.62 51.39
CA GLN A 341 -61.27 -8.61 50.42
C GLN A 341 -60.69 -8.65 48.98
N ALA A 342 -59.55 -8.02 48.66
CA ALA A 342 -59.28 -7.56 47.27
C ALA A 342 -57.94 -7.95 46.59
N LEU A 343 -57.34 -9.16 46.78
CA LEU A 343 -55.91 -9.36 46.45
C LEU A 343 -55.45 -10.62 45.65
N GLU A 344 -56.28 -11.58 45.27
CA GLU A 344 -55.78 -12.96 44.96
C GLU A 344 -55.71 -13.42 43.47
N GLU A 345 -56.07 -12.63 42.44
CA GLU A 345 -56.47 -13.18 41.12
C GLU A 345 -55.42 -13.32 39.96
N GLU A 346 -54.16 -12.88 40.06
CA GLU A 346 -53.34 -12.59 38.85
C GLU A 346 -52.35 -13.66 38.31
N GLU A 347 -51.92 -14.67 39.06
CA GLU A 347 -50.57 -15.27 38.83
C GLU A 347 -50.35 -16.28 37.66
N GLU A 348 -51.37 -16.94 37.09
CA GLU A 348 -51.16 -18.24 36.40
C GLU A 348 -50.52 -18.24 34.97
N LYS A 349 -50.49 -17.11 34.25
CA LYS A 349 -50.60 -17.12 32.77
C LYS A 349 -49.34 -17.49 31.93
N ALA A 350 -48.19 -17.85 32.52
CA ALA A 350 -46.87 -17.61 31.88
C ALA A 350 -46.13 -18.75 31.09
N ARG A 351 -46.47 -20.05 31.21
CA ARG A 351 -45.44 -21.13 31.09
C ARG A 351 -45.17 -21.87 29.75
N LYS A 352 -45.82 -21.62 28.60
CA LYS A 352 -45.90 -22.61 27.47
C LYS A 352 -45.25 -22.24 26.10
N ARG A 353 -43.93 -22.03 25.94
CA ARG A 353 -43.37 -21.44 24.65
C ARG A 353 -41.99 -21.86 24.04
N TYR A 354 -41.24 -22.91 24.44
CA TYR A 354 -39.78 -22.94 24.15
C TYR A 354 -39.13 -23.95 23.14
N GLU A 355 -39.74 -25.08 22.74
CA GLU A 355 -38.94 -26.28 22.35
C GLU A 355 -38.56 -26.53 20.86
N LEU A 356 -38.96 -25.70 19.88
CA LEU A 356 -39.05 -26.14 18.47
C LEU A 356 -37.75 -26.23 17.61
N ILE A 357 -36.59 -25.71 18.04
CA ILE A 357 -35.53 -25.26 17.10
C ILE A 357 -34.17 -25.98 17.24
N GLN A 358 -33.96 -27.17 16.65
CA GLN A 358 -32.62 -27.84 16.65
C GLN A 358 -32.13 -28.65 15.42
N GLN A 359 -32.96 -29.19 14.50
CA GLN A 359 -32.55 -30.44 13.79
C GLN A 359 -31.80 -30.37 12.42
N ILE A 360 -31.79 -29.29 11.64
CA ILE A 360 -31.53 -29.38 10.17
C ILE A 360 -30.09 -29.00 9.71
N ARG A 361 -29.04 -29.82 9.96
CA ARG A 361 -27.65 -29.63 9.39
C ARG A 361 -26.75 -30.92 9.25
N ALA A 362 -26.64 -31.59 8.07
CA ALA A 362 -25.64 -32.66 7.72
C ALA A 362 -25.50 -33.06 6.18
N MET A 363 -24.35 -33.65 5.68
CA MET A 363 -23.99 -34.40 4.38
C MET A 363 -23.68 -33.66 2.99
N GLU A 364 -23.06 -34.16 1.85
CA GLU A 364 -21.79 -34.95 1.50
C GLU A 364 -21.23 -34.93 -0.02
N SER A 365 -20.54 -35.93 -0.68
CA SER A 365 -19.54 -35.77 -1.85
C SER A 365 -19.44 -36.73 -3.16
N ILE A 366 -18.29 -36.86 -3.95
CA ILE A 366 -18.20 -37.08 -5.48
C ILE A 366 -16.91 -37.83 -6.16
N PRO A 367 -16.91 -38.52 -7.38
CA PRO A 367 -15.77 -39.34 -8.05
C PRO A 367 -15.43 -39.28 -9.64
N SER A 368 -14.48 -40.09 -10.28
CA SER A 368 -14.09 -40.15 -11.79
C SER A 368 -13.16 -41.33 -12.40
N ILE A 369 -12.90 -41.56 -13.77
CA ILE A 369 -12.09 -42.74 -14.39
C ILE A 369 -11.20 -42.70 -15.78
N ARG A 370 -11.14 -43.70 -16.77
CA ARG A 370 -9.99 -44.12 -17.76
C ARG A 370 -10.40 -44.73 -19.21
N HIS A 371 -9.70 -45.30 -20.29
CA HIS A 371 -8.28 -45.71 -20.79
C HIS A 371 -7.82 -45.82 -22.38
N LYS A 372 -7.46 -46.98 -23.09
CA LYS A 372 -6.59 -47.20 -24.39
C LYS A 372 -6.75 -48.57 -25.24
N PHE A 373 -6.04 -49.12 -26.33
CA PHE A 373 -5.27 -48.83 -27.65
C PHE A 373 -4.67 -50.15 -28.45
N VAL A 374 -4.22 -50.20 -29.78
CA VAL A 374 -3.80 -51.42 -30.68
C VAL A 374 -2.77 -51.22 -31.93
N ASP A 375 -2.21 -52.25 -32.71
CA ASP A 375 -1.13 -52.24 -33.85
C ASP A 375 -1.04 -53.41 -35.01
N LEU A 376 -0.04 -53.53 -35.99
CA LEU A 376 0.03 -54.42 -37.28
C LEU A 376 1.41 -54.90 -38.00
N THR A 377 1.54 -56.05 -38.77
CA THR A 377 2.62 -56.38 -39.83
C THR A 377 2.39 -57.55 -40.89
N GLU A 378 2.27 -57.31 -42.23
CA GLU A 378 2.35 -58.33 -43.35
C GLU A 378 2.77 -57.69 -44.73
N THR A 379 2.96 -58.47 -45.82
CA THR A 379 3.13 -57.96 -47.22
C THR A 379 2.04 -58.43 -48.18
N GLY A 380 1.53 -57.51 -49.01
CA GLY A 380 0.19 -57.63 -49.62
C GLY A 380 -0.05 -58.64 -50.75
N GLY A 381 0.92 -58.88 -51.65
CA GLY A 381 0.76 -59.78 -52.82
C GLY A 381 -0.36 -59.34 -53.78
N HIS A 382 -0.05 -58.48 -54.75
CA HIS A 382 -1.05 -57.78 -55.56
C HIS A 382 -0.86 -57.93 -57.09
N GLY A 383 0.16 -58.67 -57.54
CA GLY A 383 0.36 -59.07 -58.94
C GLY A 383 0.91 -57.99 -59.87
N LEU A 384 1.46 -56.89 -59.35
CA LEU A 384 2.01 -55.79 -60.13
C LEU A 384 3.40 -56.14 -60.70
N PHE A 385 3.71 -55.68 -61.92
CA PHE A 385 5.03 -55.84 -62.58
C PHE A 385 6.23 -55.23 -61.82
N GLY A 386 6.00 -54.55 -60.69
CA GLY A 386 7.02 -54.02 -59.79
C GLY A 386 7.16 -54.77 -58.45
N GLU A 387 6.43 -55.86 -58.23
CA GLU A 387 6.49 -56.66 -57.00
C GLU A 387 7.77 -57.49 -56.92
N MET A 388 8.86 -56.82 -56.53
CA MET A 388 10.01 -57.47 -55.93
C MET A 388 9.65 -57.95 -54.52
N SER A 389 10.02 -59.18 -54.18
CA SER A 389 9.97 -59.66 -52.80
C SER A 389 10.81 -58.79 -51.85
N ILE A 390 10.55 -58.91 -50.54
CA ILE A 390 11.39 -58.37 -49.46
C ILE A 390 12.88 -58.79 -49.59
N VAL A 391 13.19 -59.80 -50.40
CA VAL A 391 14.54 -60.33 -50.62
C VAL A 391 15.20 -59.75 -51.87
N GLU A 392 14.53 -59.71 -53.03
CA GLU A 392 15.12 -59.16 -54.28
C GLU A 392 15.41 -57.66 -54.20
N LEU A 393 14.63 -56.93 -53.40
CA LEU A 393 14.93 -55.55 -53.02
C LEU A 393 16.36 -55.40 -52.44
N ARG A 394 16.89 -56.41 -51.73
CA ARG A 394 18.13 -56.32 -50.95
C ARG A 394 19.39 -56.21 -51.80
N GLU A 395 19.40 -56.83 -52.98
CA GLU A 395 20.57 -56.87 -53.87
C GLU A 395 20.71 -55.61 -54.72
N ARG A 396 19.60 -55.09 -55.28
CA ARG A 396 19.61 -53.75 -55.91
C ARG A 396 19.93 -52.66 -54.88
N LEU A 397 19.46 -52.82 -53.65
CA LEU A 397 19.90 -52.00 -52.52
C LEU A 397 21.38 -52.20 -52.14
N ALA A 398 22.09 -53.25 -52.58
CA ALA A 398 23.51 -53.45 -52.22
C ALA A 398 24.43 -52.51 -53.02
N LEU A 399 24.32 -52.50 -54.35
CA LEU A 399 25.11 -51.60 -55.21
C LEU A 399 24.78 -50.12 -54.93
N LEU A 400 23.51 -49.80 -54.69
CA LEU A 400 23.10 -48.44 -54.30
C LEU A 400 23.71 -48.02 -52.95
N LYS A 401 23.88 -48.93 -51.98
CA LYS A 401 24.60 -48.64 -50.72
C LYS A 401 26.07 -48.32 -50.95
N GLU A 402 26.71 -48.79 -52.01
CA GLU A 402 28.14 -48.54 -52.24
C GLU A 402 28.39 -47.14 -52.81
N ALA A 403 27.59 -46.72 -53.80
CA ALA A 403 27.57 -45.33 -54.24
C ALA A 403 27.14 -44.37 -53.10
N GLN A 404 26.22 -44.80 -52.23
CA GLN A 404 25.83 -44.04 -51.03
C GLN A 404 26.99 -43.92 -50.02
N LYS A 405 27.76 -44.98 -49.73
CA LYS A 405 28.93 -44.91 -48.82
C LYS A 405 29.95 -43.84 -49.27
N ALA A 406 30.34 -43.85 -50.54
CA ALA A 406 31.31 -42.87 -51.05
C ALA A 406 30.78 -41.43 -50.93
N ALA A 407 29.52 -41.20 -51.33
CA ALA A 407 28.85 -39.91 -51.20
C ALA A 407 28.44 -39.54 -49.75
N GLU A 408 28.56 -40.47 -48.80
CA GLU A 408 28.53 -40.19 -47.36
C GLU A 408 29.91 -39.83 -46.83
N GLU A 409 30.99 -40.44 -47.32
CA GLU A 409 32.37 -40.22 -46.89
C GLU A 409 32.86 -38.81 -47.22
N GLU A 410 32.67 -38.33 -48.45
CA GLU A 410 32.95 -36.93 -48.81
C GLU A 410 32.18 -35.93 -47.90
N LYS A 411 30.93 -36.26 -47.54
CA LYS A 411 30.11 -35.43 -46.65
C LYS A 411 30.58 -35.52 -45.20
N ARG A 412 31.07 -36.67 -44.73
CA ARG A 412 31.68 -36.83 -43.40
C ARG A 412 32.91 -35.93 -43.29
N ASP A 413 33.76 -35.89 -44.31
CA ASP A 413 34.98 -35.07 -44.32
C ASP A 413 34.67 -33.57 -44.38
N GLN A 414 33.74 -33.14 -45.23
CA GLN A 414 33.22 -31.76 -45.24
C GLN A 414 32.65 -31.38 -43.85
N ILE A 415 31.87 -32.26 -43.22
CA ILE A 415 31.32 -32.06 -41.87
C ILE A 415 32.43 -32.02 -40.80
N ILE A 416 33.53 -32.76 -40.96
CA ILE A 416 34.68 -32.73 -40.05
C ILE A 416 35.42 -31.39 -40.15
N HIS A 417 35.75 -30.93 -41.36
CA HIS A 417 36.39 -29.63 -41.55
C HIS A 417 35.50 -28.46 -41.10
N GLU A 418 34.19 -28.51 -41.39
CA GLU A 418 33.24 -27.53 -40.86
C GLU A 418 33.19 -27.51 -39.32
N LYS A 419 33.26 -28.67 -38.66
CA LYS A 419 33.32 -28.74 -37.18
C LYS A 419 34.60 -28.12 -36.65
N GLN A 420 35.76 -28.49 -37.22
CA GLN A 420 37.07 -27.94 -36.83
C GLN A 420 37.10 -26.41 -36.95
N ALA A 421 36.63 -25.85 -38.07
CA ALA A 421 36.56 -24.41 -38.28
C ALA A 421 35.60 -23.71 -37.29
N LYS A 422 34.44 -24.32 -37.00
CA LYS A 422 33.48 -23.81 -36.00
C LYS A 422 34.03 -23.87 -34.57
N GLU A 423 34.81 -24.90 -34.25
CA GLU A 423 35.47 -25.06 -32.94
C GLU A 423 36.59 -24.03 -32.76
N GLN A 424 37.46 -23.82 -33.76
CA GLN A 424 38.48 -22.78 -33.76
C GLN A 424 37.88 -21.38 -33.56
N LEU A 425 36.85 -21.02 -34.34
CA LEU A 425 36.15 -19.75 -34.20
C LEU A 425 35.57 -19.54 -32.79
N LEU A 426 35.05 -20.60 -32.16
CA LEU A 426 34.52 -20.52 -30.79
C LEU A 426 35.64 -20.35 -29.75
N LEU A 427 36.81 -20.95 -29.95
CA LEU A 427 38.00 -20.73 -29.11
C LEU A 427 38.47 -19.27 -29.22
N ASP A 428 38.63 -18.74 -30.43
CA ASP A 428 39.01 -17.32 -30.64
C ASP A 428 38.04 -16.34 -29.95
N LYS A 429 36.74 -16.66 -29.98
CA LYS A 429 35.70 -15.86 -29.32
C LYS A 429 35.74 -16.01 -27.80
N LEU A 430 36.03 -17.19 -27.25
CA LEU A 430 36.26 -17.39 -25.82
C LEU A 430 37.49 -16.61 -25.34
N ASP A 431 38.55 -16.54 -26.14
CA ASP A 431 39.77 -15.81 -25.84
C ASP A 431 39.59 -14.28 -25.90
N GLN A 432 38.76 -13.79 -26.82
CA GLN A 432 38.32 -12.38 -26.83
C GLN A 432 37.49 -12.08 -25.57
N ILE A 433 36.53 -12.94 -25.23
CA ILE A 433 35.66 -12.81 -24.04
C ILE A 433 36.47 -12.85 -22.74
N SER A 434 37.46 -13.74 -22.61
CA SER A 434 38.27 -13.87 -21.38
C SER A 434 39.08 -12.61 -21.09
N ARG A 435 39.67 -12.01 -22.13
CA ARG A 435 40.40 -10.72 -22.05
C ARG A 435 39.47 -9.59 -21.59
N PHE A 436 38.29 -9.44 -22.20
CA PHE A 436 37.31 -8.42 -21.79
C PHE A 436 36.78 -8.62 -20.38
N ARG A 437 36.54 -9.88 -19.96
CA ARG A 437 36.15 -10.19 -18.57
C ARG A 437 37.26 -9.84 -17.58
N ALA A 438 38.53 -10.10 -17.92
CA ALA A 438 39.67 -9.73 -17.07
C ALA A 438 39.90 -8.20 -17.00
N GLU A 439 39.63 -7.46 -18.07
CA GLU A 439 39.69 -5.99 -18.09
C GLU A 439 38.56 -5.36 -17.28
N LEU A 440 37.31 -5.80 -17.51
CA LEU A 440 36.16 -5.36 -16.73
C LEU A 440 36.29 -5.74 -15.24
N GLY A 441 36.86 -6.91 -14.95
CA GLY A 441 37.21 -7.34 -13.59
C GLY A 441 38.23 -6.41 -12.92
N ARG A 442 39.35 -6.09 -13.60
CA ARG A 442 40.36 -5.13 -13.12
C ARG A 442 39.76 -3.74 -12.90
N ALA A 443 38.99 -3.22 -13.86
CA ALA A 443 38.33 -1.93 -13.75
C ALA A 443 37.26 -1.89 -12.63
N ALA A 444 36.57 -3.00 -12.37
CA ALA A 444 35.64 -3.12 -11.26
C ALA A 444 36.36 -3.22 -9.90
N ALA A 445 37.50 -3.91 -9.84
CA ALA A 445 38.34 -4.00 -8.64
C ALA A 445 38.89 -2.62 -8.25
N LEU A 446 39.47 -1.87 -9.20
CA LEU A 446 39.91 -0.49 -8.98
C LEU A 446 38.76 0.39 -8.47
N LYS A 447 37.58 0.36 -9.13
CA LYS A 447 36.38 1.10 -8.67
C LYS A 447 35.84 0.64 -7.30
N GLN A 448 36.17 -0.56 -6.83
CA GLN A 448 35.91 -0.97 -5.44
C GLN A 448 36.97 -0.45 -4.47
N GLU A 449 38.25 -0.46 -4.86
CA GLU A 449 39.32 0.15 -4.06
C GLU A 449 39.13 1.65 -3.90
N ASP A 450 38.79 2.39 -4.94
CA ASP A 450 38.57 3.83 -4.86
C ASP A 450 37.39 4.15 -3.95
N LYS A 451 36.34 3.31 -3.95
CA LYS A 451 35.25 3.39 -2.98
C LYS A 451 35.73 3.08 -1.56
N LYS A 452 36.53 2.02 -1.35
CA LYS A 452 37.11 1.69 -0.03
C LYS A 452 37.98 2.83 0.49
N LYS A 453 38.84 3.41 -0.37
CA LYS A 453 39.70 4.57 -0.09
C LYS A 453 38.85 5.78 0.31
N LYS A 454 37.78 6.11 -0.43
CA LYS A 454 36.83 7.19 -0.05
C LYS A 454 36.08 6.93 1.26
N PHE A 455 35.69 5.68 1.54
CA PHE A 455 35.09 5.32 2.84
C PHE A 455 36.10 5.36 4.01
N GLN A 456 37.39 5.16 3.73
CA GLN A 456 38.48 5.23 4.71
C GLN A 456 38.99 6.66 4.92
N SER A 457 38.98 7.52 3.89
CA SER A 457 39.48 8.91 3.94
C SER A 457 38.58 9.90 4.69
N GLY A 458 37.62 9.41 5.47
CA GLY A 458 36.84 10.22 6.39
C GLY A 458 35.69 11.03 5.76
N GLU A 459 35.51 11.01 4.43
CA GLU A 459 34.36 11.59 3.72
C GLU A 459 33.06 10.79 3.96
N ARG A 460 32.67 10.67 5.24
CA ARG A 460 31.25 10.60 5.57
C ARG A 460 30.65 11.93 5.12
N PRO A 461 29.58 11.95 4.31
CA PRO A 461 28.94 13.21 3.94
C PRO A 461 28.62 13.98 5.22
N MET A 462 29.02 15.26 5.29
CA MET A 462 28.77 16.08 6.48
C MET A 462 27.26 16.07 6.73
N LYS A 463 26.84 15.44 7.83
CA LYS A 463 25.43 15.40 8.22
C LYS A 463 24.97 16.82 8.43
N ASP A 464 24.04 17.29 7.59
CA ASP A 464 23.51 18.65 7.62
C ASP A 464 23.41 19.19 9.04
N GLU A 465 24.03 20.34 9.29
CA GLU A 465 23.98 21.00 10.59
C GLU A 465 22.53 21.21 11.06
N ARG A 466 21.61 21.41 10.10
CA ARG A 466 20.15 21.43 10.27
C ARG A 466 19.62 20.16 10.94
N ILE A 467 20.02 18.98 10.44
CA ILE A 467 19.65 17.67 10.98
C ILE A 467 20.23 17.48 12.38
N LEU A 468 21.50 17.81 12.60
CA LEU A 468 22.16 17.69 13.90
C LEU A 468 21.54 18.62 14.95
N ASN A 469 21.23 19.87 14.59
CA ASN A 469 20.62 20.85 15.48
C ASN A 469 19.16 20.50 15.80
N LEU A 470 18.39 19.94 14.85
CA LEU A 470 17.07 19.38 15.13
C LEU A 470 17.14 18.17 16.07
N GLN A 471 18.14 17.30 15.92
CA GLN A 471 18.35 16.16 16.83
C GLN A 471 18.65 16.63 18.27
N LYS A 472 19.52 17.63 18.46
CA LYS A 472 19.80 18.25 19.77
C LYS A 472 18.51 18.78 20.43
N LYS A 473 17.75 19.62 19.71
CA LYS A 473 16.48 20.18 20.21
C LYS A 473 15.44 19.13 20.60
N ILE A 474 15.35 18.02 19.86
CA ILE A 474 14.46 16.89 20.23
C ILE A 474 14.91 16.22 21.54
N VAL A 475 16.21 16.10 21.78
CA VAL A 475 16.74 15.59 23.06
C VAL A 475 16.46 16.57 24.20
N GLU A 476 16.68 17.87 23.99
CA GLU A 476 16.37 18.93 24.95
C GLU A 476 14.89 18.91 25.36
N LYS A 477 13.95 18.92 24.41
CA LYS A 477 12.50 18.85 24.69
C LYS A 477 12.07 17.54 25.35
N LYS A 478 12.73 16.41 25.05
CA LYS A 478 12.50 15.15 25.78
C LYS A 478 13.00 15.20 27.22
N MET A 479 14.09 15.93 27.50
CA MET A 479 14.60 16.10 28.86
C MET A 479 13.75 17.10 29.66
N GLU A 480 13.26 18.19 29.04
CA GLU A 480 12.22 19.05 29.63
C GLU A 480 10.97 18.24 30.02
N ARG A 481 10.46 17.43 29.09
CA ARG A 481 9.26 16.58 29.30
C ARG A 481 9.46 15.60 30.46
N LYS A 482 10.64 14.97 30.56
CA LYS A 482 11.00 14.10 31.69
C LYS A 482 11.04 14.86 33.01
N LYS A 483 11.60 16.08 33.05
CA LYS A 483 11.61 16.93 34.25
C LYS A 483 10.19 17.29 34.68
N GLN A 484 9.33 17.74 33.76
CA GLN A 484 7.93 18.04 34.07
C GLN A 484 7.14 16.82 34.54
N ALA A 485 7.39 15.64 33.98
CA ALA A 485 6.75 14.39 34.39
C ALA A 485 7.24 13.85 35.75
N GLY A 486 8.38 14.33 36.25
CA GLY A 486 8.87 14.05 37.62
C GLY A 486 8.51 15.13 38.65
N LEU A 487 7.73 16.14 38.25
CA LEU A 487 7.22 17.24 39.09
C LEU A 487 5.67 17.25 39.15
N LEU A 488 5.02 16.14 38.77
CA LEU A 488 3.57 16.03 38.52
C LEU A 488 2.90 14.88 39.28
#